data_AF-A0A0R3MFB8-F1
#
_entry.id   AF-A0A0R3MFB8-F1
#
_cell.length_a   1.000
_cell.length_b   1.000
_cell.length_c   1.000
_cell.angle_alpha   90.00
_cell.angle_beta   90.00
_cell.angle_gamma   90.00
#
_symmetry.space_group_name_H-M   'P 1'
#
loop_
_entity.id
_entity.type
_entity.pdbx_description
1 polymer ?
#
loop_
_entity_poly.entity_id
_entity_poly.type
_entity_poly.pdbx_seq_one_letter_code
_entity_poly.pdbx_strand_id
1 'polypeptide(L)' 'MPWSTPFDDPIPLRGGRKLATLQQAADYVMALPEEVQHEAHWQVAVENLINAAETGGGWLMFARIAMLRALNADPKDK' A
#
# COMPACT_ATOMS: atom_id res chain seq x y z
N MET A 1 -10.33 8.69 7.75
CA MET A 1 -8.95 9.14 8.04
C MET A 1 -8.42 9.92 6.83
N PRO A 2 -7.75 11.06 7.00
CA PRO A 2 -7.13 11.74 5.86
C PRO A 2 -6.08 10.84 5.19
N TRP A 3 -5.85 11.01 3.89
CA TRP A 3 -4.78 10.29 3.17
C TRP A 3 -3.38 10.58 3.75
N SER A 4 -3.21 11.71 4.42
CA SER A 4 -1.99 12.04 5.18
C SER A 4 -1.81 11.22 6.47
N THR A 5 -2.76 10.35 6.84
CA THR A 5 -2.67 9.53 8.06
C THR A 5 -1.45 8.60 7.96
N PRO A 6 -0.58 8.61 8.98
CA PRO A 6 0.56 7.70 9.04
C PRO A 6 0.12 6.28 9.42
N PHE A 7 0.88 5.29 8.95
CA PHE A 7 0.83 3.94 9.51
C PHE A 7 1.53 3.90 10.88
N ASP A 8 1.06 3.04 11.78
CA ASP A 8 1.73 2.79 13.08
C ASP A 8 3.15 2.25 12.88
N ASP A 9 3.34 1.40 11.87
CA ASP A 9 4.64 0.93 11.41
C ASP A 9 4.73 1.16 9.89
N PRO A 10 5.66 2.01 9.40
CA PRO A 10 5.81 2.28 7.98
C PRO A 10 6.04 1.02 7.14
N ILE A 11 5.64 1.06 5.87
CA ILE A 11 5.85 -0.05 4.93
C ILE A 11 7.27 0.07 4.36
N PRO A 12 8.18 -0.88 4.62
CA PRO A 12 9.52 -0.86 4.05
C PRO A 12 9.50 -1.19 2.55
N LEU A 13 10.33 -0.49 1.78
CA LEU A 13 10.63 -0.78 0.39
C LEU A 13 12.06 -1.33 0.25
N ARG A 14 12.32 -2.01 -0.87
CA ARG A 14 13.69 -2.36 -1.27
C ARG A 14 14.52 -1.08 -1.44
N GLY A 15 15.75 -1.09 -0.90
CA GLY A 15 16.62 0.09 -0.85
C GLY A 15 16.46 0.98 0.39
N GLY A 16 15.72 0.53 1.42
CA GLY A 16 15.68 1.19 2.73
C GLY A 16 14.73 2.37 2.84
N ARG A 17 14.05 2.74 1.74
CA ARG A 17 12.95 3.72 1.76
C ARG A 17 11.73 3.13 2.50
N LYS A 18 10.86 4.00 3.00
CA LYS A 18 9.64 3.61 3.70
C LYS A 18 8.46 4.46 3.25
N LEU A 19 7.29 3.85 3.10
CA LEU A 19 6.02 4.52 2.87
C LEU A 19 5.36 4.71 4.25
N ALA A 20 5.33 5.95 4.72
CA ALA A 20 4.89 6.32 6.06
C ALA A 20 3.39 6.61 6.13
N THR A 21 2.73 6.98 5.03
CA THR A 21 1.32 7.41 5.01
C THR A 21 0.49 6.67 3.97
N LEU A 22 -0.84 6.70 4.12
CA LEU A 22 -1.77 6.17 3.11
C LEU A 22 -1.55 6.81 1.74
N GLN A 23 -1.29 8.11 1.69
CA GLN A 23 -0.98 8.84 0.46
C GLN A 23 0.27 8.29 -0.21
N GLN A 24 1.38 8.15 0.54
CA GLN A 24 2.62 7.59 -0.02
C GLN A 24 2.44 6.16 -0.53
N ALA A 25 1.60 5.36 0.13
CA ALA A 25 1.25 4.03 -0.34
C ALA A 25 0.43 4.07 -1.63
N ALA A 26 -0.57 4.94 -1.74
CA ALA A 26 -1.34 5.12 -2.97
C ALA A 26 -0.47 5.64 -4.12
N ASP A 27 0.38 6.64 -3.87
CA ASP A 27 1.31 7.20 -4.85
C ASP A 27 2.28 6.14 -5.38
N TYR A 28 2.74 5.24 -4.51
CA TYR A 28 3.57 4.11 -4.93
C TYR A 28 2.85 3.21 -5.93
N VAL A 29 1.60 2.82 -5.64
CA VAL A 29 0.82 1.97 -6.55
C VAL A 29 0.54 2.68 -7.87
N MET A 30 0.14 3.97 -7.83
CA MET A 30 -0.13 4.76 -9.03
C MET A 30 1.11 4.96 -9.92
N ALA A 31 2.31 4.83 -9.38
CA ALA A 31 3.55 4.92 -10.13
C ALA A 31 3.97 3.59 -10.81
N LEU A 32 3.31 2.47 -10.50
CA LEU A 32 3.58 1.19 -11.16
C LEU A 32 3.10 1.22 -12.61
N PRO A 33 3.63 0.36 -13.51
CA PRO A 33 3.04 0.17 -14.83
C PRO A 33 1.57 -0.26 -14.73
N GLU A 34 0.72 0.23 -15.64
CA GLU A 34 -0.73 -0.04 -15.62
C GLU A 34 -1.05 -1.54 -15.54
N GLU A 35 -0.30 -2.35 -16.28
CA GLU A 35 -0.43 -3.82 -16.30
C GLU A 35 -0.22 -4.43 -14.91
N VAL A 36 0.75 -3.89 -14.16
CA VAL A 36 1.10 -4.33 -12.80
C VAL A 36 0.05 -3.82 -11.81
N GLN A 37 -0.42 -2.58 -11.97
CA GLN A 37 -1.48 -2.03 -11.12
C GLN A 37 -2.74 -2.90 -11.13
N HIS A 38 -3.08 -3.50 -12.28
CA HIS A 38 -4.25 -4.35 -12.44
C HIS A 38 -4.06 -5.78 -11.91
N GLU A 39 -2.86 -6.16 -11.45
CA GLU A 39 -2.66 -7.45 -10.81
C GLU A 39 -3.45 -7.53 -9.49
N ALA A 40 -4.01 -8.72 -9.21
CA ALA A 40 -4.96 -8.90 -8.12
C ALA A 40 -4.42 -8.46 -6.75
N HIS A 41 -3.13 -8.65 -6.50
CA HIS A 41 -2.51 -8.25 -5.23
C HIS A 41 -2.42 -6.73 -5.06
N TRP A 42 -2.20 -5.98 -6.14
CA TRP A 42 -2.21 -4.51 -6.13
C TRP A 42 -3.63 -3.96 -6.00
N GLN A 43 -4.61 -4.57 -6.67
CA GLN A 43 -6.02 -4.20 -6.51
C GLN A 43 -6.50 -4.36 -5.05
N VAL A 44 -6.18 -5.51 -4.42
CA VAL A 44 -6.47 -5.73 -2.99
C VAL A 44 -5.78 -4.69 -2.10
N ALA A 45 -4.54 -4.30 -2.42
CA ALA A 45 -3.84 -3.27 -1.67
C ALA A 45 -4.55 -1.90 -1.78
N VAL A 46 -4.97 -1.50 -2.98
CA VAL A 46 -5.71 -0.26 -3.23
C VAL A 46 -7.06 -0.25 -2.50
N GLU A 47 -7.82 -1.33 -2.58
CA GLU A 47 -9.10 -1.45 -1.87
C GLU A 47 -8.93 -1.26 -0.35
N ASN A 48 -7.88 -1.86 0.23
CA ASN A 48 -7.62 -1.69 1.66
C ASN A 48 -7.14 -0.28 2.02
N LEU A 49 -6.38 0.39 1.15
CA LEU A 49 -6.00 1.79 1.32
C LEU A 49 -7.23 2.71 1.32
N ILE A 50 -8.18 2.48 0.39
CA ILE A 50 -9.46 3.21 0.33
C ILE A 50 -10.26 2.97 1.61
N ASN A 51 -10.45 1.71 2.01
CA ASN A 51 -11.16 1.38 3.25
C ASN A 51 -10.51 2.02 4.49
N ALA A 52 -9.18 2.11 4.53
CA ALA A 52 -8.46 2.80 5.60
C ALA A 52 -8.71 4.32 5.59
N ALA A 53 -8.72 4.95 4.41
CA ALA A 53 -9.02 6.36 4.26
C ALA A 53 -10.49 6.67 4.63
N GLU A 54 -11.44 5.81 4.28
CA GLU A 54 -12.85 6.04 4.57
C GLU A 54 -13.22 5.71 6.02
N THR A 55 -12.81 4.53 6.50
CA THR A 55 -13.27 3.97 7.79
C THR A 55 -12.25 4.18 8.91
N GLY A 56 -10.95 4.10 8.61
CA GLY A 56 -9.89 4.16 9.63
C GLY A 56 -9.88 2.95 10.57
N GLY A 57 -9.27 3.13 11.75
CA GLY A 57 -9.16 2.06 12.75
C GLY A 57 -8.35 0.85 12.25
N GLY A 58 -8.86 -0.36 12.47
CA GLY A 58 -8.18 -1.61 12.08
C GLY A 58 -7.84 -1.72 10.58
N TRP A 59 -8.51 -0.93 9.73
CA TRP A 59 -8.20 -0.87 8.30
C TRP A 59 -6.80 -0.34 7.99
N LEU A 60 -6.19 0.49 8.87
CA LEU A 60 -4.78 0.90 8.71
C LEU A 60 -3.83 -0.29 8.73
N MET A 61 -4.09 -1.27 9.61
CA MET A 61 -3.30 -2.51 9.68
C MET A 61 -3.56 -3.38 8.44
N PHE A 62 -4.80 -3.49 7.99
CA PHE A 62 -5.13 -4.27 6.78
C PHE A 62 -4.51 -3.67 5.52
N ALA A 63 -4.55 -2.35 5.37
CA ALA A 63 -3.85 -1.64 4.30
C ALA A 63 -2.35 -1.91 4.31
N ARG A 64 -1.72 -1.86 5.49
CA ARG A 64 -0.30 -2.21 5.65
C ARG A 64 -0.01 -3.65 5.21
N ILE A 65 -0.80 -4.60 5.68
CA ILE A 65 -0.62 -6.03 5.35
C ILE A 65 -0.82 -6.28 3.85
N ALA A 66 -1.83 -5.67 3.24
CA ALA A 66 -2.10 -5.82 1.82
C ALA A 66 -0.96 -5.28 0.96
N MET A 67 -0.42 -4.09 1.31
CA MET A 67 0.77 -3.53 0.65
C MET A 67 1.99 -4.44 0.78
N LEU A 68 2.25 -4.97 1.98
CA LEU A 68 3.36 -5.91 2.20
C LEU A 68 3.19 -7.20 1.37
N ARG A 69 1.97 -7.71 1.23
CA ARG A 69 1.70 -8.88 0.39
C ARG A 69 1.93 -8.58 -1.08
N ALA A 70 1.48 -7.41 -1.56
CA ALA A 70 1.69 -6.98 -2.94
C ALA A 70 3.19 -6.87 -3.27
N LEU A 71 3.97 -6.20 -2.43
CA LEU A 71 5.43 -6.08 -2.58
C LEU A 71 6.18 -7.43 -2.57
N ASN A 72 5.64 -8.44 -1.88
CA ASN A 72 6.24 -9.78 -1.85
C ASN A 72 5.76 -10.69 -3.00
N ALA A 73 4.65 -10.35 -3.63
CA ALA A 73 4.08 -11.11 -4.75
C ALA A 73 4.74 -10.74 -6.10
N ASP A 74 5.19 -9.49 -6.25
CA ASP A 74 5.79 -9.02 -7.50
C ASP A 74 7.25 -9.55 -7.67
N PRO A 75 7.54 -10.34 -8.72
CA PRO A 75 8.88 -10.83 -9.00
C PRO A 75 9.85 -9.75 -9.50
N LYS A 76 9.38 -8.55 -9.91
CA LYS A 76 10.28 -7.42 -10.22
C LYS A 76 10.96 -6.87 -9.00
N ASP A 77 10.39 -7.15 -7.83
CA ASP A 77 11.05 -6.86 -6.58
C ASP A 77 12.17 -7.88 -6.34
N LYS A 78 12.02 -9.19 -6.66
CA LYS A 78 12.98 -10.29 -6.31
C LYS A 78 14.44 -10.05 -6.66
#